data_AF-A0A7K5UJ49-F1
#
_entry.id   AF-A0A7K5UJ49-F1
#
_cell.length_a   1.000
_cell.length_b   1.000
_cell.length_c   1.000
_cell.angle_alpha   90.00
_cell.angle_beta   90.00
_cell.angle_gamma   90.00
#
_symmetry.space_group_name_H-M   'P 1'
#
loop_
_entity.id
_entity.type
_entity.pdbx_description
1 polymer ?
#
loop_
_entity_poly.entity_id
_entity_poly.type
_entity_poly.pdbx_seq_one_letter_code
_entity_poly.pdbx_strand_id
1 'polypeptide(L)'
;EAVAADWMLEFACSCLCRHFGDRSGAEFRRWSDVAQALITGFFKIPTHQKKTVYVCQLLIRIAKGKSLELQFENGQKISPLESALSFWTLLEKEEIKLEKLHEDIRRLIQIQTVAVHIENGYFKEATEVLERLFTDSESDKPLRMKLATVIKNKDPYVPLLQSFSYSLLISKIKSYIELFMKESGTDFLIQEATKYAESKGLEATALQSKSVNVNENDKSNLDTKQRFVLRIILLRDILGRPYSGQKHTESRALQSLNNLQNVENQGVSACGRRRQRWTYKEDLELKSGVKMFGVGNWAKILAHGDFNDRTSVMLKDRWRTLCRT
;
A
#
# COMPACT_ATOMS: atom_id res chain seq x y z
N GLU A 1 -36.07 -1.46 19.88
CA GLU A 1 -35.02 -0.42 19.72
C GLU A 1 -33.65 -1.01 19.41
N ALA A 2 -33.07 -1.87 20.24
CA ALA A 2 -31.73 -2.46 20.01
C ALA A 2 -31.56 -3.11 18.61
N VAL A 3 -32.53 -3.93 18.17
CA VAL A 3 -32.50 -4.55 16.83
C VAL A 3 -32.51 -3.51 15.71
N ALA A 4 -33.26 -2.43 15.87
CA ALA A 4 -33.29 -1.35 14.89
C ALA A 4 -31.96 -0.58 14.88
N ALA A 5 -31.34 -0.35 16.05
CA ALA A 5 -30.04 0.28 16.15
C ALA A 5 -28.94 -0.54 15.45
N ASP A 6 -28.98 -1.87 15.57
CA ASP A 6 -28.07 -2.77 14.85
C ASP A 6 -28.23 -2.62 13.33
N TRP A 7 -29.45 -2.67 12.82
CA TRP A 7 -29.73 -2.48 11.40
C TRP A 7 -29.32 -1.10 10.89
N MET A 8 -29.56 -0.06 11.69
CA MET A 8 -29.14 1.31 11.36
C MET A 8 -27.61 1.44 11.31
N LEU A 9 -26.89 0.76 12.20
CA LEU A 9 -25.43 0.77 12.22
C LEU A 9 -24.87 0.05 11.00
N GLU A 10 -25.39 -1.13 10.65
CA GLU A 10 -25.02 -1.86 9.44
C GLU A 10 -25.25 -1.01 8.19
N PHE A 11 -26.42 -0.38 8.09
CA PHE A 11 -26.74 0.52 7.00
C PHE A 11 -25.79 1.73 6.91
N ALA A 12 -25.50 2.36 8.05
CA ALA A 12 -24.57 3.49 8.12
C ALA A 12 -23.14 3.06 7.71
N CYS A 13 -22.69 1.89 8.17
CA CYS A 13 -21.40 1.31 7.79
C CYS A 13 -21.33 1.07 6.28
N SER A 14 -22.37 0.51 5.68
CA SER A 14 -22.43 0.28 4.24
C SER A 14 -22.42 1.58 3.44
N CYS A 15 -23.07 2.63 3.93
CA CYS A 15 -22.99 3.96 3.31
C CYS A 15 -21.59 4.56 3.43
N LEU A 16 -20.93 4.44 4.60
CA LEU A 16 -19.54 4.85 4.80
C LEU A 16 -18.59 4.14 3.83
N CYS A 17 -18.72 2.82 3.70
CA CYS A 17 -17.93 1.99 2.78
C CYS A 17 -18.06 2.46 1.32
N ARG A 18 -19.30 2.75 0.86
CA ARG A 18 -19.54 3.25 -0.51
C ARG A 18 -18.93 4.62 -0.75
N HIS A 19 -19.08 5.55 0.19
CA HIS A 19 -18.62 6.93 0.04
C HIS A 19 -17.17 7.16 0.47
N PHE A 20 -16.46 6.12 0.93
CA PHE A 20 -15.05 6.24 1.32
C PHE A 20 -14.15 6.69 0.17
N GLY A 21 -14.57 6.48 -1.09
CA GLY A 21 -13.84 6.96 -2.26
C GLY A 21 -13.60 8.46 -2.26
N ASP A 22 -14.60 9.23 -1.84
CA ASP A 22 -14.57 10.70 -1.88
C ASP A 22 -13.90 11.31 -0.65
N ARG A 23 -13.76 10.54 0.46
CA ARG A 23 -13.12 10.83 1.77
C ARG A 23 -13.54 12.12 2.51
N SER A 24 -13.90 13.18 1.79
CA SER A 24 -14.33 14.50 2.24
C SER A 24 -15.62 14.93 1.53
N GLY A 25 -16.33 13.99 0.88
CA GLY A 25 -17.67 14.23 0.35
C GLY A 25 -18.67 14.55 1.47
N ALA A 26 -19.69 15.35 1.16
CA ALA A 26 -20.75 15.68 2.11
C ALA A 26 -21.46 14.42 2.64
N GLU A 27 -21.65 13.41 1.77
CA GLU A 27 -22.26 12.14 2.15
C GLU A 27 -21.39 11.33 3.12
N PHE A 28 -20.07 11.27 2.89
CA PHE A 28 -19.17 10.57 3.81
C PHE A 28 -19.20 11.21 5.21
N ARG A 29 -19.21 12.55 5.29
CA ARG A 29 -19.33 13.25 6.58
C ARG A 29 -20.65 12.96 7.28
N ARG A 30 -21.78 13.09 6.56
CA ARG A 30 -23.11 12.79 7.10
C ARG A 30 -23.16 11.38 7.70
N TRP A 31 -22.71 10.38 6.94
CA TRP A 31 -22.72 8.99 7.41
C TRP A 31 -21.70 8.73 8.53
N SER A 32 -20.61 9.49 8.59
CA SER A 32 -19.67 9.44 9.71
C SER A 32 -20.32 9.91 11.00
N ASP A 33 -21.06 11.02 10.96
CA ASP A 33 -21.74 11.58 12.13
C ASP A 33 -22.85 10.64 12.62
N VAL A 34 -23.63 10.07 11.69
CA VAL A 34 -24.66 9.07 12.02
C VAL A 34 -24.05 7.81 12.64
N ALA A 35 -23.02 7.23 12.02
CA ALA A 35 -22.34 6.05 12.56
C ALA A 35 -21.74 6.34 13.95
N GLN A 36 -21.13 7.51 14.14
CA GLN A 36 -20.55 7.90 15.42
C GLN A 36 -21.63 8.04 16.51
N ALA A 37 -22.76 8.67 16.20
CA ALA A 37 -23.88 8.81 17.13
C ALA A 37 -24.46 7.44 17.54
N LEU A 38 -24.63 6.53 16.57
CA LEU A 38 -25.08 5.16 16.83
C LEU A 38 -24.09 4.39 17.71
N ILE A 39 -22.79 4.47 17.40
CA ILE A 39 -21.72 3.80 18.16
C ILE A 39 -21.67 4.30 19.61
N THR A 40 -21.77 5.62 19.82
CA THR A 40 -21.80 6.22 21.16
C THR A 40 -23.07 5.85 21.94
N GLY A 41 -24.17 5.53 21.26
CA GLY A 41 -25.40 5.06 21.88
C GLY A 41 -25.32 3.65 22.47
N PHE A 42 -24.31 2.84 22.11
CA PHE A 42 -24.16 1.50 22.69
C PHE A 42 -23.53 1.57 24.08
N PHE A 43 -24.27 1.14 25.10
CA PHE A 43 -23.69 0.88 26.44
C PHE A 43 -22.63 -0.22 26.41
N LYS A 44 -22.84 -1.23 25.55
CA LYS A 44 -21.89 -2.32 25.27
C LYS A 44 -22.02 -2.74 23.81
N ILE A 45 -20.91 -2.76 23.07
CA ILE A 45 -20.89 -3.19 21.67
C ILE A 45 -21.24 -4.68 21.60
N PRO A 46 -22.32 -5.07 20.90
CA PRO A 46 -22.66 -6.47 20.69
C PRO A 46 -21.56 -7.22 19.93
N THR A 47 -21.34 -8.50 20.25
CA THR A 47 -20.26 -9.29 19.65
C THR A 47 -20.36 -9.35 18.13
N HIS A 48 -21.57 -9.49 17.57
CA HIS A 48 -21.79 -9.52 16.12
C HIS A 48 -21.51 -8.17 15.45
N GLN A 49 -21.69 -7.05 16.16
CA GLN A 49 -21.48 -5.71 15.63
C GLN A 49 -20.04 -5.19 15.77
N LYS A 50 -19.17 -5.88 16.52
CA LYS A 50 -17.78 -5.45 16.74
C LYS A 50 -17.06 -5.11 15.44
N LYS A 51 -17.18 -6.01 14.45
CA LYS A 51 -16.56 -5.84 13.13
C LYS A 51 -17.05 -4.55 12.45
N THR A 52 -18.36 -4.34 12.39
CA THR A 52 -19.01 -3.14 11.84
C THR A 52 -18.53 -1.87 12.53
N VAL A 53 -18.48 -1.87 13.87
CA VAL A 53 -17.99 -0.73 14.66
C VAL A 53 -16.53 -0.45 14.34
N TYR A 54 -15.66 -1.46 14.33
CA TYR A 54 -14.24 -1.28 14.05
C TYR A 54 -14.00 -0.75 12.63
N VAL A 55 -14.72 -1.24 11.63
CA VAL A 55 -14.66 -0.72 10.26
C VAL A 55 -15.07 0.76 10.23
N CYS A 56 -16.22 1.12 10.82
CA CYS A 56 -16.66 2.52 10.89
C CYS A 56 -15.60 3.42 11.52
N GLN A 57 -15.10 3.03 12.70
CA GLN A 57 -14.12 3.81 13.46
C GLN A 57 -12.78 3.94 12.72
N LEU A 58 -12.35 2.90 11.99
CA LEU A 58 -11.20 2.93 11.10
C LEU A 58 -11.41 3.93 9.97
N LEU A 59 -12.50 3.83 9.20
CA LEU A 59 -12.74 4.66 8.02
C LEU A 59 -12.83 6.15 8.37
N ILE A 60 -13.52 6.48 9.47
CA ILE A 60 -13.65 7.86 9.96
C ILE A 60 -12.28 8.45 10.30
N ARG A 61 -11.44 7.69 11.02
CA ARG A 61 -10.10 8.14 11.44
C ARG A 61 -9.12 8.22 10.30
N ILE A 62 -9.16 7.26 9.37
CA ILE A 62 -8.38 7.32 8.15
C ILE A 62 -8.82 8.56 7.36
N ALA A 63 -10.11 8.84 7.15
CA ALA A 63 -10.52 10.05 6.43
C ALA A 63 -9.98 11.35 7.07
N LYS A 64 -9.88 11.40 8.40
CA LYS A 64 -9.26 12.49 9.19
C LYS A 64 -7.74 12.36 9.35
N GLY A 65 -7.09 11.38 8.73
CA GLY A 65 -5.70 11.02 9.01
C GLY A 65 -4.67 12.10 8.67
N LYS A 66 -5.02 13.04 7.80
CA LYS A 66 -4.18 14.20 7.47
C LYS A 66 -4.41 15.41 8.37
N SER A 67 -5.56 15.50 9.02
CA SER A 67 -5.80 16.54 10.02
C SER A 67 -5.15 16.11 11.32
N LEU A 68 -4.10 16.82 11.74
CA LEU A 68 -3.48 16.64 13.05
C LEU A 68 -4.28 17.37 14.15
N GLU A 69 -5.61 17.47 14.01
CA GLU A 69 -6.47 17.87 15.12
C GLU A 69 -6.42 16.74 16.15
N LEU A 70 -5.44 16.87 17.06
CA LEU A 70 -5.10 15.88 18.06
C LEU A 70 -6.31 15.68 18.98
N GLN A 71 -6.82 14.45 19.04
CA GLN A 71 -7.80 14.08 20.04
C GLN A 71 -7.06 13.58 21.27
N PHE A 72 -7.51 14.05 22.44
CA PHE A 72 -7.06 13.50 23.72
C PHE A 72 -7.88 12.24 23.99
N GLU A 73 -7.23 11.09 23.93
CA GLU A 73 -7.84 9.80 24.28
C GLU A 73 -7.02 9.24 25.45
N ASN A 74 -7.67 9.07 26.61
CA ASN A 74 -7.06 8.59 27.87
C ASN A 74 -5.85 9.40 28.37
N GLY A 75 -5.86 10.72 28.21
CA GLY A 75 -4.77 11.60 28.67
C GLY A 75 -3.52 11.61 27.78
N GLN A 76 -3.53 10.86 26.67
CA GLN A 76 -2.48 10.86 25.66
C GLN A 76 -2.94 11.60 24.39
N LYS A 77 -2.03 12.36 23.77
CA LYS A 77 -2.25 12.94 22.44
C LYS A 77 -2.12 11.83 21.40
N ILE A 78 -3.25 11.37 20.89
CA ILE A 78 -3.32 10.33 19.87
C ILE A 78 -3.73 10.97 18.55
N SER A 79 -2.91 10.80 17.52
CA SER A 79 -3.28 11.24 16.18
C SER A 79 -4.39 10.34 15.60
N PRO A 80 -5.22 10.85 14.67
CA PRO A 80 -6.27 10.03 14.06
C PRO A 80 -5.74 8.73 13.46
N LEU A 81 -4.52 8.72 12.88
CA LEU A 81 -3.92 7.51 12.31
C LEU A 81 -3.43 6.51 13.37
N GLU A 82 -2.98 6.96 14.55
CA GLU A 82 -2.67 6.05 15.65
C GLU A 82 -3.94 5.40 16.19
N SER A 83 -5.00 6.19 16.37
CA SER A 83 -6.28 5.63 16.80
C SER A 83 -6.82 4.69 15.73
N ALA A 84 -6.64 4.98 14.43
CA ALA A 84 -6.99 4.08 13.32
C ALA A 84 -6.22 2.75 13.39
N LEU A 85 -4.94 2.78 13.73
CA LEU A 85 -4.12 1.57 13.87
C LEU A 85 -4.67 0.67 14.98
N SER A 86 -5.14 1.25 16.09
CA SER A 86 -5.72 0.46 17.19
C SER A 86 -6.95 -0.35 16.75
N PHE A 87 -7.86 0.27 15.98
CA PHE A 87 -9.02 -0.39 15.39
C PHE A 87 -8.62 -1.40 14.32
N TRP A 88 -7.56 -1.13 13.54
CA TRP A 88 -7.03 -2.10 12.60
C TRP A 88 -6.55 -3.38 13.30
N THR A 89 -5.79 -3.25 14.40
CA THR A 89 -5.35 -4.40 15.19
C THR A 89 -6.50 -5.18 15.81
N LEU A 90 -7.62 -4.53 16.13
CA LEU A 90 -8.84 -5.22 16.56
C LEU A 90 -9.48 -6.01 15.42
N LEU A 91 -9.53 -5.45 14.20
CA LEU A 91 -10.03 -6.17 13.02
C LEU A 91 -9.19 -7.40 12.67
N GLU A 92 -7.86 -7.29 12.73
CA GLU A 92 -6.95 -8.41 12.46
C GLU A 92 -7.15 -9.58 13.44
N LYS A 93 -7.58 -9.30 14.68
CA LYS A 93 -7.89 -10.35 15.65
C LYS A 93 -9.20 -11.08 15.34
N GLU A 94 -10.15 -10.40 14.71
CA GLU A 94 -11.45 -10.99 14.33
C GLU A 94 -11.34 -11.79 13.01
N GLU A 95 -10.29 -11.57 12.20
CA GLU A 95 -10.15 -12.15 10.86
C GLU A 95 -8.80 -12.86 10.63
N ILE A 96 -8.82 -14.19 10.43
CA ILE A 96 -7.57 -14.97 10.23
C ILE A 96 -7.18 -15.07 8.73
N LYS A 97 -8.09 -14.78 7.78
CA LYS A 97 -7.91 -15.16 6.36
C LYS A 97 -7.12 -14.17 5.48
N LEU A 98 -6.80 -12.98 5.96
CA LEU A 98 -6.29 -11.88 5.13
C LEU A 98 -4.88 -11.40 5.52
N GLU A 99 -4.06 -12.29 6.09
CA GLU A 99 -2.74 -11.98 6.69
C GLU A 99 -1.88 -11.01 5.87
N LYS A 100 -1.75 -11.21 4.56
CA LYS A 100 -0.95 -10.33 3.71
C LYS A 100 -1.55 -8.93 3.52
N LEU A 101 -2.87 -8.84 3.33
CA LEU A 101 -3.56 -7.55 3.16
C LEU A 101 -3.58 -6.79 4.49
N HIS A 102 -3.77 -7.52 5.59
CA HIS A 102 -3.68 -7.03 6.96
C HIS A 102 -2.32 -6.41 7.25
N GLU A 103 -1.24 -7.15 6.99
CA GLU A 103 0.13 -6.68 7.18
C GLU A 103 0.44 -5.46 6.29
N ASP A 104 0.04 -5.50 5.02
CA ASP A 104 0.22 -4.37 4.08
C ASP A 104 -0.46 -3.09 4.62
N ILE A 105 -1.71 -3.18 5.08
CA ILE A 105 -2.48 -2.04 5.59
C ILE A 105 -1.91 -1.56 6.92
N ARG A 106 -1.61 -2.45 7.86
CA ARG A 106 -0.99 -2.13 9.15
C ARG A 106 0.26 -1.29 8.95
N ARG A 107 1.15 -1.78 8.08
CA ARG A 107 2.41 -1.12 7.76
C ARG A 107 2.20 0.23 7.08
N LEU A 108 1.24 0.32 6.16
CA LEU A 108 0.89 1.59 5.51
C LEU A 108 0.36 2.62 6.51
N ILE A 109 -0.47 2.20 7.47
CA ILE A 109 -0.96 3.08 8.55
C ILE A 109 0.24 3.57 9.37
N GLN A 110 1.10 2.67 9.87
CA GLN A 110 2.28 3.05 10.67
C GLN A 110 3.19 4.06 9.95
N ILE A 111 3.53 3.79 8.68
CA ILE A 111 4.38 4.68 7.88
C ILE A 111 3.70 6.03 7.67
N GLN A 112 2.41 6.04 7.36
CA GLN A 112 1.67 7.28 7.13
C GLN A 112 1.47 8.10 8.41
N THR A 113 1.32 7.46 9.56
CA THR A 113 1.29 8.17 10.85
C THR A 113 2.56 9.00 11.02
N VAL A 114 3.73 8.42 10.80
CA VAL A 114 5.01 9.14 10.89
C VAL A 114 5.12 10.18 9.77
N ALA A 115 4.78 9.83 8.54
CA ALA A 115 4.86 10.71 7.38
C ALA A 115 4.08 12.01 7.57
N VAL A 116 2.83 11.93 8.06
CA VAL A 116 1.98 13.10 8.28
C VAL A 116 2.58 14.05 9.33
N HIS A 117 3.22 13.52 10.38
CA HIS A 117 3.91 14.39 11.35
C HIS A 117 5.13 15.09 10.73
N ILE A 118 5.89 14.39 9.89
CA ILE A 118 7.05 14.97 9.17
C ILE A 118 6.59 16.03 8.16
N GLU A 119 5.55 15.77 7.38
CA GLU A 119 4.98 16.70 6.39
C GLU A 119 4.49 18.01 7.04
N ASN A 120 4.02 17.95 8.28
CA ASN A 120 3.59 19.12 9.06
C ASN A 120 4.73 19.77 9.89
N GLY A 121 5.95 19.25 9.82
CA GLY A 121 7.11 19.79 10.53
C GLY A 121 7.21 19.43 12.03
N TYR A 122 6.35 18.53 12.52
CA TYR A 122 6.33 18.08 13.92
C TYR A 122 7.31 16.93 14.15
N PHE A 123 8.60 17.21 14.05
CA PHE A 123 9.66 16.18 14.10
C PHE A 123 9.83 15.52 15.48
N LYS A 124 9.55 16.26 16.57
CA LYS A 124 9.65 15.72 17.93
C LYS A 124 8.54 14.70 18.17
N GLU A 125 7.33 15.09 17.84
CA GLU A 125 6.13 14.26 17.89
C GLU A 125 6.26 13.06 16.95
N ALA A 126 6.82 13.24 15.75
CA ALA A 126 7.12 12.14 14.84
C ALA A 126 8.06 11.09 15.46
N THR A 127 9.02 11.51 16.28
CA THR A 127 9.95 10.61 16.98
C THR A 127 9.23 9.87 18.10
N GLU A 128 8.42 10.57 18.90
CA GLU A 128 7.61 9.96 19.97
C GLU A 128 6.61 8.95 19.41
N VAL A 129 5.93 9.30 18.32
CA VAL A 129 5.02 8.40 17.59
C VAL A 129 5.79 7.18 17.06
N LEU A 130 6.97 7.38 16.46
CA LEU A 130 7.78 6.28 15.94
C LEU A 130 8.14 5.26 17.02
N GLU A 131 8.59 5.72 18.20
CA GLU A 131 8.95 4.81 19.30
C GLU A 131 7.72 4.09 19.87
N ARG A 132 6.54 4.74 19.89
CA ARG A 132 5.27 4.12 20.30
C ARG A 132 4.75 3.07 19.32
N LEU A 133 4.96 3.27 18.02
CA LEU A 133 4.44 2.37 16.98
C LEU A 133 5.28 1.10 16.80
N PHE A 134 6.55 1.14 17.18
CA PHE A 134 7.53 0.09 16.88
C PHE A 134 8.25 -0.43 18.14
N THR A 135 7.62 -0.32 19.32
CA THR A 135 8.20 -0.80 20.58
C THR A 135 8.51 -2.31 20.51
N ASP A 136 9.78 -2.65 20.72
CA ASP A 136 10.37 -4.01 20.86
C ASP A 136 10.14 -5.04 19.74
N SER A 137 9.67 -4.63 18.56
CA SER A 137 9.54 -5.51 17.38
C SER A 137 10.86 -5.63 16.61
N GLU A 138 11.58 -6.76 16.77
CA GLU A 138 12.81 -7.03 16.00
C GLU A 138 12.55 -7.09 14.49
N SER A 139 11.35 -7.48 14.05
CA SER A 139 10.96 -7.48 12.63
C SER A 139 10.84 -6.08 12.04
N ASP A 140 10.49 -5.09 12.84
CA ASP A 140 10.27 -3.72 12.37
C ASP A 140 11.51 -2.82 12.49
N LYS A 141 12.57 -3.33 13.11
CA LYS A 141 13.86 -2.64 13.27
C LYS A 141 14.39 -2.00 11.98
N PRO A 142 14.35 -2.66 10.79
CA PRO A 142 14.80 -2.03 9.56
C PRO A 142 13.92 -0.86 9.11
N LEU A 143 12.61 -0.94 9.33
CA LEU A 143 11.67 0.13 8.99
C LEU A 143 11.82 1.30 9.96
N ARG A 144 11.91 1.02 11.26
CA ARG A 144 12.13 2.01 12.31
C ARG A 144 13.41 2.81 12.06
N MET A 145 14.53 2.14 11.76
CA MET A 145 15.81 2.80 11.46
C MET A 145 15.72 3.70 10.22
N LYS A 146 15.02 3.25 9.17
CA LYS A 146 14.79 4.07 7.97
C LYS A 146 13.97 5.31 8.32
N LEU A 147 12.83 5.16 9.00
CA LEU A 147 11.97 6.28 9.39
C LEU A 147 12.68 7.26 10.35
N ALA A 148 13.45 6.76 11.33
CA ALA A 148 14.27 7.59 12.20
C ALA A 148 15.30 8.42 11.42
N THR A 149 15.91 7.84 10.39
CA THR A 149 16.84 8.57 9.50
C THR A 149 16.12 9.69 8.74
N VAL A 150 14.90 9.43 8.27
CA VAL A 150 14.08 10.43 7.57
C VAL A 150 13.72 11.59 8.49
N ILE A 151 13.28 11.30 9.72
CA ILE A 151 12.98 12.32 10.74
C ILE A 151 14.22 13.15 11.04
N LYS A 152 15.38 12.52 11.24
CA LYS A 152 16.66 13.21 11.52
C LYS A 152 17.07 14.14 10.38
N ASN A 153 16.90 13.69 9.14
CA ASN A 153 17.23 14.49 7.96
C ASN A 153 16.21 15.59 7.65
N LYS A 154 15.06 15.60 8.34
CA LYS A 154 13.96 16.57 8.18
C LYS A 154 13.44 16.68 6.74
N ASP A 155 13.57 15.59 5.97
CA ASP A 155 13.16 15.55 4.56
C ASP A 155 11.89 14.70 4.38
N PRO A 156 10.71 15.33 4.15
CA PRO A 156 9.46 14.60 3.91
C PRO A 156 9.41 13.93 2.52
N TYR A 157 10.30 14.27 1.58
CA TYR A 157 10.22 13.85 0.18
C TYR A 157 11.12 12.66 -0.17
N VAL A 158 11.52 11.88 0.81
CA VAL A 158 12.32 10.68 0.59
C VAL A 158 11.57 9.63 -0.25
N PRO A 159 12.26 8.86 -1.12
CA PRO A 159 11.65 7.82 -1.95
C PRO A 159 10.79 6.81 -1.18
N LEU A 160 11.12 6.57 0.09
CA LEU A 160 10.33 5.72 0.97
C LEU A 160 8.91 6.27 1.13
N LEU A 161 8.75 7.52 1.56
CA LEU A 161 7.44 8.14 1.81
C LEU A 161 6.65 8.32 0.50
N GLN A 162 7.34 8.51 -0.63
CA GLN A 162 6.72 8.51 -1.95
C GLN A 162 6.19 7.12 -2.36
N SER A 163 6.93 6.04 -2.05
CA SER A 163 6.50 4.67 -2.38
C SER A 163 5.33 4.21 -1.50
N PHE A 164 5.31 4.61 -0.23
CA PHE A 164 4.25 4.30 0.73
C PHE A 164 3.28 5.48 0.83
N SER A 165 2.65 5.87 -0.28
CA SER A 165 1.81 7.06 -0.31
C SER A 165 0.48 6.89 0.44
N TYR A 166 -0.09 8.00 0.90
CA TYR A 166 -1.45 8.02 1.45
C TYR A 166 -2.49 7.48 0.46
N SER A 167 -2.30 7.70 -0.84
CA SER A 167 -3.17 7.14 -1.88
C SER A 167 -3.11 5.61 -1.95
N LEU A 168 -1.94 5.01 -1.71
CA LEU A 168 -1.78 3.56 -1.65
C LEU A 168 -2.49 2.98 -0.42
N LEU A 169 -2.38 3.63 0.75
CA LEU A 169 -3.15 3.27 1.95
C LEU A 169 -4.65 3.21 1.65
N ILE A 170 -5.19 4.26 1.03
CA ILE A 170 -6.61 4.32 0.68
C ILE A 170 -6.98 3.23 -0.33
N SER A 171 -6.14 2.96 -1.33
CA SER A 171 -6.40 1.89 -2.30
C SER A 171 -6.47 0.52 -1.63
N LYS A 172 -5.58 0.25 -0.66
CA LYS A 172 -5.57 -1.02 0.06
C LYS A 172 -6.77 -1.17 1.00
N ILE A 173 -7.14 -0.09 1.68
CA ILE A 173 -8.37 -0.05 2.49
C ILE A 173 -9.60 -0.28 1.61
N LYS A 174 -9.67 0.30 0.41
CA LYS A 174 -10.77 0.02 -0.54
C LYS A 174 -10.84 -1.47 -0.91
N SER A 175 -9.70 -2.11 -1.19
CA SER A 175 -9.68 -3.55 -1.44
C SER A 175 -10.18 -4.35 -0.23
N TYR A 176 -9.88 -3.90 0.99
CA TYR A 176 -10.44 -4.50 2.20
C TYR A 176 -11.97 -4.28 2.31
N ILE A 177 -12.45 -3.05 2.08
CA ILE A 177 -13.88 -2.72 2.06
C ILE A 177 -14.63 -3.59 1.05
N GLU A 178 -14.09 -3.79 -0.14
CA GLU A 178 -14.72 -4.65 -1.16
C GLU A 178 -14.88 -6.11 -0.69
N LEU A 179 -13.95 -6.62 0.10
CA LEU A 179 -14.04 -7.95 0.69
C LEU A 179 -15.05 -7.96 1.84
N PHE A 180 -15.00 -6.95 2.71
CA PHE A 180 -15.93 -6.77 3.82
C PHE A 180 -17.39 -6.72 3.33
N MET A 181 -17.67 -5.89 2.32
CA MET A 181 -19.01 -5.72 1.75
C MET A 181 -19.54 -6.97 1.05
N LYS A 182 -18.65 -7.84 0.53
CA LYS A 182 -19.05 -9.14 -0.03
C LYS A 182 -19.43 -10.13 1.06
N GLU A 183 -18.74 -10.08 2.19
CA GLU A 183 -19.03 -10.93 3.34
C GLU A 183 -20.27 -10.46 4.11
N SER A 184 -20.47 -9.14 4.23
CA SER A 184 -21.59 -8.50 4.92
C SER A 184 -22.83 -8.31 4.04
N GLY A 185 -22.96 -9.03 2.92
CA GLY A 185 -23.94 -8.81 1.85
C GLY A 185 -25.43 -8.98 2.20
N THR A 186 -25.81 -8.88 3.48
CA THR A 186 -27.15 -9.12 4.01
C THR A 186 -27.68 -7.96 4.87
N ASP A 187 -27.39 -6.71 4.51
CA ASP A 187 -27.98 -5.58 5.22
C ASP A 187 -29.50 -5.55 4.99
N PHE A 188 -30.27 -5.91 6.02
CA PHE A 188 -31.73 -6.00 5.97
C PHE A 188 -32.37 -4.72 5.41
N LEU A 189 -31.93 -3.54 5.87
CA LEU A 189 -32.48 -2.27 5.42
C LEU A 189 -32.23 -1.98 3.94
N ILE A 190 -31.07 -2.38 3.40
CA ILE A 190 -30.80 -2.20 1.96
C ILE A 190 -31.67 -3.14 1.14
N GLN A 191 -31.83 -4.39 1.60
CA GLN A 191 -32.68 -5.36 0.91
C GLN A 191 -34.15 -4.90 0.89
N GLU A 192 -34.68 -4.49 2.04
CA GLU A 192 -36.07 -4.02 2.12
C GLU A 192 -36.30 -2.70 1.37
N ALA A 193 -35.36 -1.76 1.44
CA ALA A 193 -35.44 -0.51 0.66
C ALA A 193 -35.42 -0.79 -0.86
N THR A 194 -34.62 -1.76 -1.30
CA THR A 194 -34.54 -2.14 -2.72
C THR A 194 -35.86 -2.76 -3.19
N LYS A 195 -36.41 -3.72 -2.45
CA LYS A 195 -37.73 -4.32 -2.75
C LYS A 195 -38.83 -3.28 -2.80
N TYR A 196 -38.83 -2.34 -1.85
CA TYR A 196 -39.82 -1.27 -1.81
C TYR A 196 -39.72 -0.35 -3.03
N ALA A 197 -38.51 0.08 -3.41
CA ALA A 197 -38.29 0.92 -4.59
C ALA A 197 -38.75 0.24 -5.89
N GLU A 198 -38.43 -1.05 -6.05
CA GLU A 198 -38.88 -1.88 -7.17
C GLU A 198 -40.41 -1.96 -7.24
N SER A 199 -41.07 -2.17 -6.10
CA SER A 199 -42.54 -2.25 -6.02
C SER A 199 -43.25 -0.94 -6.38
N LYS A 200 -42.56 0.21 -6.24
CA LYS A 200 -43.09 1.55 -6.51
C LYS A 200 -42.77 2.07 -7.90
N GLY A 201 -42.03 1.31 -8.72
CA GLY A 201 -41.59 1.77 -10.04
C GLY A 201 -40.70 3.01 -9.96
N LEU A 202 -40.12 3.30 -8.79
CA LEU A 202 -39.08 4.29 -8.68
C LEU A 202 -37.88 3.69 -9.38
N GLU A 203 -37.48 4.26 -10.52
CA GLU A 203 -36.24 3.88 -11.20
C GLU A 203 -35.14 3.89 -10.15
N ALA A 204 -34.68 2.69 -9.77
CA ALA A 204 -33.56 2.55 -8.86
C ALA A 204 -32.41 3.24 -9.56
N THR A 205 -32.05 4.45 -9.10
CA THR A 205 -30.81 5.09 -9.53
C THR A 205 -29.74 4.09 -9.14
N ALA A 206 -29.25 3.35 -10.13
CA ALA A 206 -28.74 2.01 -9.93
C ALA A 206 -27.66 1.97 -8.84
N LEU A 207 -28.03 1.44 -7.67
CA LEU A 207 -27.12 0.95 -6.65
C LEU A 207 -26.58 -0.42 -7.10
N GLN A 208 -26.02 -0.45 -8.30
CA GLN A 208 -25.14 -1.52 -8.77
C GLN A 208 -24.02 -0.86 -9.53
N SER A 209 -22.80 -1.16 -9.09
CA SER A 209 -21.59 -1.06 -9.89
C SER A 209 -21.91 -1.38 -11.35
N LYS A 210 -21.68 -0.42 -12.24
CA LYS A 210 -21.66 -0.68 -13.68
C LYS A 210 -20.63 -1.78 -13.91
N SER A 211 -21.09 -3.03 -14.08
CA SER A 211 -20.33 -4.04 -14.80
C SER A 211 -20.27 -3.56 -16.23
N VAL A 212 -19.24 -2.77 -16.51
CA VAL A 212 -18.92 -2.36 -17.87
C VAL A 212 -18.37 -3.61 -18.56
N ASN A 213 -19.24 -4.33 -19.25
CA ASN A 213 -18.83 -5.17 -20.35
C ASN A 213 -18.43 -4.21 -21.49
N VAL A 214 -17.17 -3.78 -21.49
CA VAL A 214 -16.54 -3.12 -22.64
C VAL A 214 -15.57 -4.11 -23.24
N ASN A 215 -15.84 -4.43 -24.50
CA ASN A 215 -15.01 -5.20 -25.40
C ASN A 215 -13.54 -4.84 -25.22
N GLU A 216 -12.73 -5.89 -25.11
CA GLU A 216 -11.28 -5.86 -25.06
C GLU A 216 -10.72 -5.09 -26.27
N ASN A 217 -10.13 -3.94 -25.99
CA ASN A 217 -9.02 -3.44 -26.77
C ASN A 217 -8.25 -2.42 -25.93
N ASP A 218 -7.32 -2.90 -25.09
CA ASP A 218 -6.37 -1.98 -24.46
C ASP A 218 -5.04 -2.65 -24.11
N LYS A 219 -4.07 -2.40 -24.99
CA LYS A 219 -2.65 -2.77 -24.94
C LYS A 219 -1.88 -2.06 -23.81
N SER A 220 -2.57 -1.31 -22.95
CA SER A 220 -2.04 -0.47 -21.87
C SER A 220 -2.01 -1.16 -20.49
N ASN A 221 -2.69 -2.31 -20.33
CA ASN A 221 -2.85 -2.99 -19.04
C ASN A 221 -1.63 -3.89 -18.67
N LEU A 222 -0.84 -4.33 -19.65
CA LEU A 222 0.32 -5.20 -19.40
C LEU A 222 1.46 -4.46 -18.69
N ASP A 223 1.69 -3.18 -19.05
CA ASP A 223 2.75 -2.35 -18.46
C ASP A 223 2.42 -1.97 -17.00
N THR A 224 1.13 -1.78 -16.69
CA THR A 224 0.67 -1.44 -15.33
C THR A 224 0.76 -2.65 -14.38
N LYS A 225 0.42 -3.85 -14.87
CA LYS A 225 0.60 -5.11 -14.12
C LYS A 225 2.07 -5.47 -13.95
N GLN A 226 2.90 -5.27 -14.98
CA GLN A 226 4.35 -5.47 -14.88
C GLN A 226 5.00 -4.50 -13.88
N ARG A 227 4.62 -3.21 -13.88
CA ARG A 227 5.10 -2.23 -12.88
C ARG A 227 4.65 -2.58 -11.44
N PHE A 228 3.46 -3.16 -11.27
CA PHE A 228 2.96 -3.60 -9.97
C PHE A 228 3.76 -4.80 -9.42
N VAL A 229 4.04 -5.79 -10.28
CA VAL A 229 4.90 -6.93 -9.94
C VAL A 229 6.33 -6.45 -9.65
N LEU A 230 6.87 -5.51 -10.42
CA LEU A 230 8.19 -4.92 -10.19
C LEU A 230 8.28 -4.17 -8.84
N ARG A 231 7.21 -3.47 -8.44
CA ARG A 231 7.13 -2.78 -7.14
C ARG A 231 7.05 -3.76 -5.97
N ILE A 232 6.36 -4.90 -6.12
CA ILE A 232 6.33 -5.97 -5.12
C ILE A 232 7.70 -6.66 -4.98
N ILE A 233 8.41 -6.85 -6.10
CA ILE A 233 9.77 -7.42 -6.08
C ILE A 233 10.74 -6.45 -5.38
N LEU A 234 10.65 -5.15 -5.65
CA LEU A 234 11.44 -4.12 -4.93
C LEU A 234 11.14 -4.09 -3.43
N LEU A 235 9.88 -4.28 -3.01
CA LEU A 235 9.51 -4.42 -1.59
C LEU A 235 10.18 -5.63 -0.94
N ARG A 236 10.28 -6.76 -1.66
CA ARG A 236 10.94 -7.99 -1.20
C ARG A 236 12.46 -7.81 -1.05
N ASP A 237 13.08 -7.06 -1.96
CA ASP A 237 14.53 -6.80 -1.96
C ASP A 237 14.95 -5.72 -0.94
N ILE A 238 14.06 -4.78 -0.60
CA ILE A 238 14.32 -3.69 0.37
C ILE A 238 14.26 -4.19 1.84
N LEU A 239 13.66 -5.35 2.10
CA LEU A 239 13.32 -5.81 3.46
C LEU A 239 14.11 -6.99 4.01
N GLY A 240 14.96 -7.65 3.22
CA GLY A 240 15.85 -8.71 3.72
C GLY A 240 15.12 -9.99 4.14
N ARG A 241 15.73 -11.14 3.85
CA ARG A 241 15.25 -12.44 4.35
C ARG A 241 15.40 -12.49 5.88
N PRO A 242 14.43 -13.08 6.61
CA PRO A 242 14.72 -13.68 7.90
C PRO A 242 15.59 -14.92 7.66
N TYR A 243 16.75 -14.96 8.33
CA TYR A 243 17.52 -16.19 8.49
C TYR A 243 16.78 -17.07 9.51
N SER A 244 16.22 -18.19 9.06
CA SER A 244 15.99 -19.36 9.91
C SER A 244 16.52 -20.58 9.16
N GLY A 245 17.59 -21.14 9.67
CA GLY A 245 18.20 -22.35 9.12
C GLY A 245 17.30 -23.55 9.37
N GLN A 246 16.88 -24.19 8.28
CA GLN A 246 16.65 -25.63 8.22
C GLN A 246 16.77 -26.05 6.75
N LYS A 247 17.88 -26.72 6.44
CA LYS A 247 17.98 -27.53 5.23
C LYS A 247 17.08 -28.74 5.47
N HIS A 248 16.02 -28.88 4.69
CA HIS A 248 15.56 -30.18 4.21
C HIS A 248 14.92 -30.01 2.83
N THR A 249 15.22 -31.01 2.02
CA THR A 249 15.03 -31.16 0.59
C THR A 249 13.58 -30.96 0.13
N GLU A 250 13.34 -30.01 -0.78
CA GLU A 250 12.23 -30.10 -1.74
C GLU A 250 12.57 -29.24 -2.98
N SER A 251 13.48 -29.79 -3.78
CA SER A 251 13.63 -29.44 -5.20
C SER A 251 12.82 -30.45 -5.99
N ARG A 252 11.58 -30.10 -6.36
CA ARG A 252 10.77 -30.68 -7.46
C ARG A 252 9.43 -29.93 -7.51
N ALA A 253 8.97 -29.57 -8.71
CA ALA A 253 7.83 -28.68 -9.03
C ALA A 253 8.14 -27.18 -8.79
N LEU A 254 8.65 -26.42 -9.75
CA LEU A 254 7.99 -26.04 -11.01
C LEU A 254 9.02 -25.80 -12.14
N GLN A 255 9.60 -26.89 -12.65
CA GLN A 255 10.15 -26.93 -14.01
C GLN A 255 9.13 -27.63 -14.90
N SER A 256 8.10 -26.89 -15.34
CA SER A 256 7.28 -27.27 -16.49
C SER A 256 6.55 -26.03 -16.97
N LEU A 257 6.56 -25.83 -18.29
CA LEU A 257 6.09 -24.65 -19.04
C LEU A 257 7.14 -23.54 -19.21
N ASN A 258 8.18 -23.84 -19.99
CA ASN A 258 8.46 -23.12 -21.25
C ASN A 258 9.76 -23.63 -21.87
N ASN A 259 9.67 -24.73 -22.60
CA ASN A 259 10.61 -25.08 -23.66
C ASN A 259 9.80 -25.19 -24.94
N LEU A 260 10.05 -24.28 -25.88
CA LEU A 260 10.01 -24.57 -27.31
C LEU A 260 10.90 -23.54 -28.03
N GLN A 261 11.85 -24.09 -28.81
CA GLN A 261 12.69 -23.47 -29.84
C GLN A 261 13.89 -22.60 -29.42
N ASN A 262 15.06 -23.24 -29.24
CA ASN A 262 16.06 -23.44 -30.30
C ASN A 262 17.48 -23.62 -29.75
N VAL A 263 18.14 -24.65 -30.27
CA VAL A 263 19.48 -25.16 -29.97
C VAL A 263 20.48 -24.39 -30.83
N GLU A 264 21.60 -23.96 -30.24
CA GLU A 264 22.98 -24.39 -30.59
C GLU A 264 24.04 -23.62 -29.77
N ASN A 265 24.82 -24.38 -28.99
CA ASN A 265 26.29 -24.34 -28.78
C ASN A 265 26.98 -22.98 -28.56
N GLN A 266 27.91 -22.73 -27.64
CA GLN A 266 28.82 -23.40 -26.69
C GLN A 266 29.50 -22.19 -25.99
N GLY A 267 30.02 -22.14 -24.76
CA GLY A 267 30.18 -23.06 -23.65
C GLY A 267 30.83 -22.26 -22.49
N VAL A 268 30.53 -22.69 -21.27
CA VAL A 268 31.34 -22.58 -20.04
C VAL A 268 31.78 -21.18 -19.55
N SER A 269 31.20 -20.73 -18.43
CA SER A 269 31.92 -20.70 -17.13
C SER A 269 31.03 -20.15 -16.01
N ALA A 270 30.95 -20.90 -14.92
CA ALA A 270 30.30 -20.52 -13.68
C ALA A 270 31.22 -19.60 -12.86
N CYS A 271 30.73 -18.43 -12.42
CA CYS A 271 31.22 -17.80 -11.18
C CYS A 271 30.25 -16.72 -10.68
N GLY A 272 30.06 -16.65 -9.36
CA GLY A 272 29.23 -15.62 -8.71
C GLY A 272 29.65 -14.21 -9.12
N ARG A 273 28.67 -13.34 -9.39
CA ARG A 273 28.91 -11.98 -9.88
C ARG A 273 29.68 -11.14 -8.85
N ARG A 274 31.01 -11.16 -8.94
CA ARG A 274 31.88 -10.13 -8.38
C ARG A 274 31.51 -8.81 -9.04
N ARG A 275 31.38 -7.73 -8.26
CA ARG A 275 31.11 -6.38 -8.79
C ARG A 275 32.25 -6.00 -9.76
N GLN A 276 31.97 -5.99 -11.06
CA GLN A 276 32.95 -5.58 -12.09
C GLN A 276 33.23 -4.08 -11.96
N ARG A 277 34.50 -3.73 -11.70
CA ARG A 277 34.98 -2.34 -11.58
C ARG A 277 35.00 -1.67 -12.96
N TRP A 278 34.71 -0.38 -13.02
CA TRP A 278 34.80 0.40 -14.26
C TRP A 278 36.25 0.74 -14.58
N THR A 279 36.63 0.56 -15.84
CA THR A 279 37.95 0.89 -16.39
C THR A 279 37.96 2.30 -16.96
N TYR A 280 39.15 2.90 -17.04
CA TYR A 280 39.33 4.23 -17.60
C TYR A 280 38.88 4.32 -19.08
N LYS A 281 39.09 3.25 -19.85
CA LYS A 281 38.65 3.16 -21.25
C LYS A 281 37.13 3.22 -21.37
N GLU A 282 36.41 2.45 -20.54
CA GLU A 282 34.94 2.49 -20.49
C GLU A 282 34.43 3.89 -20.09
N ASP A 283 35.07 4.56 -19.14
CA ASP A 283 34.65 5.92 -18.74
C ASP A 283 34.88 6.95 -19.86
N LEU A 284 35.95 6.78 -20.66
CA LEU A 284 36.25 7.64 -21.80
C LEU A 284 35.22 7.45 -22.93
N GLU A 285 34.90 6.20 -23.26
CA GLU A 285 33.86 5.85 -24.24
C GLU A 285 32.48 6.35 -23.80
N LEU A 286 32.16 6.25 -22.50
CA LEU A 286 30.92 6.78 -21.95
C LEU A 286 30.85 8.31 -22.07
N LYS A 287 31.93 9.03 -21.73
CA LYS A 287 32.02 10.48 -21.89
C LYS A 287 31.88 10.91 -23.36
N SER A 288 32.54 10.20 -24.26
CA SER A 288 32.48 10.43 -25.70
C SER A 288 31.07 10.18 -26.25
N GLY A 289 30.45 9.06 -25.88
CA GLY A 289 29.09 8.71 -26.26
C GLY A 289 28.05 9.69 -25.72
N VAL A 290 28.19 10.16 -24.48
CA VAL A 290 27.30 11.22 -23.96
C VAL A 290 27.50 12.54 -24.68
N LYS A 291 28.73 12.90 -25.07
CA LYS A 291 29.00 14.10 -25.88
C LYS A 291 28.37 14.01 -27.28
N MET A 292 28.35 12.82 -27.88
CA MET A 292 27.79 12.62 -29.23
C MET A 292 26.27 12.44 -29.25
N PHE A 293 25.71 11.63 -28.34
CA PHE A 293 24.30 11.26 -28.35
C PHE A 293 23.45 12.01 -27.32
N GLY A 294 24.06 12.71 -26.37
CA GLY A 294 23.37 13.38 -25.28
C GLY A 294 22.99 12.47 -24.12
N VAL A 295 22.82 13.07 -22.94
CA VAL A 295 22.45 12.38 -21.70
C VAL A 295 21.07 11.73 -21.85
N GLY A 296 20.93 10.47 -21.47
CA GLY A 296 19.66 9.73 -21.55
C GLY A 296 19.58 8.72 -22.68
N ASN A 297 20.42 8.85 -23.72
CA ASN A 297 20.47 7.97 -24.88
C ASN A 297 21.34 6.72 -24.66
N TRP A 298 21.19 6.06 -23.51
CA TRP A 298 22.07 4.97 -23.06
C TRP A 298 22.09 3.74 -23.96
N ALA A 299 20.95 3.41 -24.60
CA ALA A 299 20.89 2.29 -25.55
C ALA A 299 21.70 2.58 -26.82
N LYS A 300 21.68 3.84 -27.30
CA LYS A 300 22.48 4.27 -28.46
C LYS A 300 23.97 4.34 -28.11
N ILE A 301 24.28 4.84 -26.91
CA ILE A 301 25.66 4.89 -26.42
C ILE A 301 26.23 3.47 -26.26
N LEU A 302 25.45 2.55 -25.67
CA LEU A 302 25.85 1.15 -25.51
C LEU A 302 26.09 0.46 -26.85
N ALA A 303 25.26 0.74 -27.87
CA ALA A 303 25.43 0.20 -29.21
C ALA A 303 26.63 0.80 -29.96
N HIS A 304 27.08 2.00 -29.58
CA HIS A 304 28.18 2.71 -30.23
C HIS A 304 29.55 2.40 -29.63
N GLY A 305 29.63 2.13 -28.32
CA GLY A 305 30.90 1.90 -27.62
C GLY A 305 31.14 0.44 -27.24
N ASP A 306 32.40 0.08 -27.09
CA ASP A 306 32.81 -1.22 -26.55
C ASP A 306 32.80 -1.17 -25.01
N PHE A 307 31.73 -1.71 -24.43
CA PHE A 307 31.51 -1.74 -22.99
C PHE A 307 31.46 -3.16 -22.43
N ASN A 308 32.23 -4.15 -22.91
CA ASN A 308 32.46 -5.44 -22.22
C ASN A 308 31.31 -5.96 -21.31
N ASP A 309 30.23 -6.46 -21.92
CA ASP A 309 29.02 -7.01 -21.27
C ASP A 309 28.25 -6.06 -20.32
N ARG A 310 28.48 -4.75 -20.40
CA ARG A 310 27.72 -3.76 -19.63
C ARG A 310 26.33 -3.56 -20.23
N THR A 311 25.40 -3.14 -19.38
CA THR A 311 24.03 -2.81 -19.79
C THR A 311 23.80 -1.30 -19.80
N SER A 312 22.79 -0.85 -20.54
CA SER A 312 22.42 0.56 -20.64
C SER A 312 22.11 1.18 -19.26
N VAL A 313 21.61 0.38 -18.32
CA VAL A 313 21.38 0.77 -16.92
C VAL A 313 22.71 1.02 -16.19
N MET A 314 23.72 0.19 -16.41
CA MET A 314 25.04 0.37 -15.79
C MET A 314 25.72 1.66 -16.28
N LEU A 315 25.61 1.98 -17.57
CA LEU A 315 26.12 3.23 -18.13
C LEU A 315 25.46 4.46 -17.48
N LYS A 316 24.13 4.41 -17.32
CA LYS A 316 23.36 5.47 -16.64
C LYS A 316 23.85 5.71 -15.21
N ASP A 317 24.02 4.64 -14.43
CA ASP A 317 24.46 4.76 -13.03
C ASP A 317 25.94 5.13 -12.90
N ARG A 318 26.79 4.73 -13.85
CA ARG A 318 28.16 5.21 -13.91
C ARG A 318 28.25 6.69 -14.24
N TRP A 319 27.46 7.17 -15.20
CA TRP A 319 27.41 8.59 -15.56
C TRP A 319 27.04 9.46 -14.35
N ARG A 320 26.06 9.04 -13.55
CA ARG A 320 25.67 9.71 -12.30
C ARG A 320 26.81 9.81 -11.29
N THR A 321 27.71 8.83 -11.27
CA THR A 321 28.88 8.83 -10.39
C THR A 321 29.95 9.78 -10.93
N LEU A 322 30.18 9.78 -12.25
CA LEU A 322 31.13 10.68 -12.91
C LEU A 322 30.74 12.17 -12.84
N CYS A 323 29.44 12.48 -12.76
CA CYS A 323 28.97 13.86 -12.58
C CYS A 323 29.11 14.40 -11.16
N ARG A 324 29.42 13.55 -10.16
CA ARG A 324 29.57 13.96 -8.76
C ARG A 324 31.02 14.23 -8.36
N THR A 325 31.97 13.85 -9.21
CA THR A 325 33.41 14.06 -9.08
C THR A 325 33.85 15.17 -10.01
#